data_AF-A0ABD6IIH6-F1
#
_entry.id   AF-A0ABD6IIH6-F1
#
_cell.length_a   1.000
_cell.length_b   1.000
_cell.length_c   1.000
_cell.angle_alpha   90.00
_cell.angle_beta   90.00
_cell.angle_gamma   90.00
#
_symmetry.space_group_name_H-M   'P 1'
#
loop_
_entity.id
_entity.type
_entity.pdbx_description
1 polymer ?
#
loop_
_entity_poly.entity_id
_entity_poly.type
_entity_poly.pdbx_seq_one_letter_code
_entity_poly.pdbx_strand_id
1 'polypeptide(L)'
;MSVRNRTTLFTALALAAGLSLAAVTPALARPSTAPATAVAQGDAHNVTQHVADFYGAYIDAVWATDDKAAGAEAKALRAFYLSAAAQKKVAAYETKEHADGILFAQNVPMRWQVAYTGSGAGHATSQVTLTWSDGPHAQVTRIDVQSDLHTLKITDLKPAG
;
A
#
# COMPACT_ATOMS: atom_id res chain seq x y z
N MET A 1 7.55 -53.00 -64.48
CA MET A 1 6.81 -53.00 -65.76
C MET A 1 5.43 -52.41 -65.51
N SER A 2 5.05 -51.38 -66.29
CA SER A 2 3.69 -51.02 -66.77
C SER A 2 2.49 -51.10 -65.79
N VAL A 3 1.53 -50.17 -65.71
CA VAL A 3 0.91 -49.34 -66.76
C VAL A 3 0.27 -48.09 -66.13
N ARG A 4 0.25 -47.04 -66.94
CA ARG A 4 -0.43 -45.73 -66.82
C ARG A 4 -1.96 -45.76 -66.67
N ASN A 5 -2.42 -44.68 -66.01
CA ASN A 5 -3.60 -43.84 -66.29
C ASN A 5 -5.00 -44.46 -66.17
N ARG A 6 -5.92 -43.70 -65.54
CA ARG A 6 -6.73 -42.67 -66.22
C ARG A 6 -7.52 -41.81 -65.22
N THR A 7 -7.29 -40.51 -65.33
CA THR A 7 -8.15 -39.32 -65.10
C THR A 7 -9.63 -39.63 -65.39
N THR A 8 -10.64 -39.13 -64.66
CA THR A 8 -11.06 -37.71 -64.61
C THR A 8 -12.09 -37.46 -63.51
N LEU A 9 -12.07 -36.20 -63.05
CA LEU A 9 -12.94 -35.47 -62.12
C LEU A 9 -14.42 -35.47 -62.56
N PHE A 10 -15.36 -35.16 -61.66
CA PHE A 10 -16.16 -33.93 -61.70
C PHE A 10 -17.18 -33.84 -60.53
N THR A 11 -17.00 -32.72 -59.84
CA THR A 11 -17.75 -31.94 -58.83
C THR A 11 -19.29 -31.99 -58.84
N ALA A 12 -19.92 -31.98 -57.65
CA ALA A 12 -21.12 -31.17 -57.37
C ALA A 12 -21.46 -31.07 -55.84
N LEU A 13 -21.48 -29.81 -55.38
CA LEU A 13 -22.28 -29.14 -54.32
C LEU A 13 -22.93 -29.99 -53.20
N ALA A 14 -22.62 -29.77 -51.90
CA ALA A 14 -23.05 -28.64 -51.04
C ALA A 14 -24.59 -28.60 -50.83
N LEU A 15 -25.18 -28.46 -49.64
CA LEU A 15 -24.72 -28.06 -48.31
C LEU A 15 -25.72 -28.64 -47.27
N ALA A 16 -25.23 -28.94 -46.08
CA ALA A 16 -25.88 -29.76 -45.05
C ALA A 16 -27.08 -29.11 -44.34
N ALA A 17 -28.09 -29.94 -44.05
CA ALA A 17 -29.11 -29.70 -43.05
C ALA A 17 -28.62 -30.15 -41.66
N GLY A 18 -29.00 -29.41 -40.63
CA GLY A 18 -28.36 -29.40 -39.31
C GLY A 18 -28.43 -30.69 -38.50
N LEU A 19 -27.31 -31.00 -37.84
CA LEU A 19 -27.24 -31.84 -36.64
C LEU A 19 -26.87 -30.94 -35.45
N SER A 20 -27.77 -30.84 -34.48
CA SER A 20 -27.50 -30.20 -33.20
C SER A 20 -26.57 -31.10 -32.36
N LEU A 21 -25.26 -30.89 -32.48
CA LEU A 21 -24.27 -31.48 -31.58
C LEU A 21 -24.30 -30.70 -30.26
N ALA A 22 -24.85 -31.31 -29.21
CA ALA A 22 -24.69 -30.82 -27.85
C ALA A 22 -23.21 -30.90 -27.47
N ALA A 23 -22.51 -29.76 -27.55
CA ALA A 23 -21.15 -29.64 -27.07
C ALA A 23 -21.15 -29.73 -25.54
N VAL A 24 -20.71 -30.88 -25.01
CA VAL A 24 -20.38 -31.01 -23.59
C VAL A 24 -19.10 -30.20 -23.38
N THR A 25 -19.24 -28.97 -22.90
CA THR A 25 -18.09 -28.18 -22.47
C THR A 25 -17.53 -28.82 -21.20
N PRO A 26 -16.26 -29.25 -21.15
CA PRO A 26 -15.66 -29.62 -19.88
C PRO A 26 -15.62 -28.34 -19.05
N ALA A 27 -16.40 -28.31 -17.97
CA ALA A 27 -16.26 -27.29 -16.95
C ALA A 27 -14.82 -27.35 -16.45
N LEU A 28 -14.00 -26.35 -16.81
CA LEU A 28 -12.67 -26.16 -16.25
C LEU A 28 -12.85 -26.03 -14.73
N ALA A 29 -12.50 -27.10 -14.00
CA ALA A 29 -12.40 -27.04 -12.56
C ALA A 29 -11.36 -25.97 -12.23
N ARG A 30 -11.84 -24.82 -11.77
CA ARG A 30 -11.00 -23.71 -11.33
C ARG A 30 -10.17 -24.24 -10.16
N PRO A 31 -8.84 -24.24 -10.21
CA PRO A 31 -8.05 -24.65 -9.06
C PRO A 31 -8.46 -23.79 -7.88
N SER A 32 -8.98 -24.43 -6.84
CA SER A 32 -9.24 -23.78 -5.55
C SER A 32 -7.88 -23.45 -4.96
N THR A 33 -7.42 -22.22 -5.18
CA THR A 33 -6.28 -21.68 -4.43
C THR A 33 -6.75 -21.64 -2.98
N ALA A 34 -6.17 -22.52 -2.14
CA ALA A 34 -6.36 -22.42 -0.70
C ALA A 34 -6.04 -20.98 -0.27
N PRO A 35 -6.84 -20.38 0.63
CA PRO A 35 -6.58 -19.01 1.07
C PRO A 35 -5.14 -18.94 1.57
N ALA A 36 -4.33 -18.11 0.92
CA ALA A 36 -2.97 -17.86 1.39
C ALA A 36 -3.08 -17.27 2.79
N THR A 37 -2.47 -17.93 3.79
CA THR A 37 -2.38 -17.38 5.13
C THR A 37 -1.62 -16.07 5.03
N ALA A 38 -2.25 -14.96 5.40
CA ALA A 38 -1.58 -13.68 5.46
C ALA A 38 -0.56 -13.72 6.61
N VAL A 39 0.73 -13.65 6.28
CA VAL A 39 1.82 -13.59 7.25
C VAL A 39 2.39 -12.17 7.22
N ALA A 40 2.37 -11.49 8.36
CA ALA A 40 3.12 -10.25 8.54
C ALA A 40 4.57 -10.58 8.88
N GLN A 41 5.51 -10.02 8.13
CA GLN A 41 6.95 -10.11 8.42
C GLN A 41 7.50 -8.71 8.59
N GLY A 42 8.44 -8.57 9.52
CA GLY A 42 9.09 -7.31 9.79
C GLY A 42 10.58 -7.47 10.14
N ASP A 43 11.34 -6.41 9.94
CA ASP A 43 12.74 -6.24 10.28
C ASP A 43 12.91 -5.06 11.25
N ALA A 44 13.33 -5.37 12.48
CA ALA A 44 13.54 -4.39 13.54
C ALA A 44 14.71 -3.42 13.26
N HIS A 45 15.53 -3.65 12.25
CA HIS A 45 16.61 -2.75 11.83
C HIS A 45 16.25 -1.93 10.59
N ASN A 46 15.09 -2.19 9.98
CA ASN A 46 14.67 -1.47 8.78
C ASN A 46 14.08 -0.10 9.15
N VAL A 47 14.81 0.96 8.83
CA VAL A 47 14.41 2.34 9.11
C VAL A 47 13.08 2.75 8.45
N THR A 48 12.77 2.24 7.26
CA THR A 48 11.49 2.54 6.58
C THR A 48 10.34 1.84 7.30
N GLN A 49 10.59 0.62 7.79
CA GLN A 49 9.61 -0.10 8.59
C GLN A 49 9.38 0.58 9.95
N HIS A 50 10.41 1.12 10.61
CA HIS A 50 10.21 1.92 11.82
C HIS A 50 9.28 3.12 11.61
N VAL A 51 9.36 3.77 10.43
CA VAL A 51 8.41 4.83 10.07
C VAL A 51 7.00 4.26 9.85
N ALA A 52 6.87 3.11 9.21
CA ALA A 52 5.59 2.43 9.03
C ALA A 52 4.96 2.02 10.37
N ASP A 53 5.74 1.43 11.27
CA ASP A 53 5.30 1.01 12.61
C ASP A 53 4.82 2.22 13.42
N PHE A 54 5.56 3.34 13.36
CA PHE A 54 5.14 4.59 13.98
C PHE A 54 3.80 5.10 13.44
N TYR A 55 3.67 5.26 12.12
CA TYR A 55 2.45 5.81 11.54
C TYR A 55 1.25 4.88 11.75
N GLY A 56 1.43 3.56 11.67
CA GLY A 56 0.39 2.60 11.99
C GLY A 56 -0.12 2.76 13.42
N ALA A 57 0.78 2.62 14.40
CA ALA A 57 0.41 2.73 15.81
C ALA A 57 -0.13 4.13 16.18
N TYR A 58 0.43 5.19 15.60
CA TYR A 58 -0.02 6.55 15.86
C TYR A 58 -1.42 6.80 15.33
N ILE A 59 -1.71 6.36 14.09
CA ILE A 59 -3.04 6.50 13.49
C ILE A 59 -4.07 5.68 14.28
N ASP A 60 -3.72 4.47 14.73
CA ASP A 60 -4.59 3.64 15.59
C ASP A 60 -4.92 4.37 16.90
N ALA A 61 -3.92 4.94 17.56
CA ALA A 61 -4.11 5.71 18.80
C ALA A 61 -5.00 6.93 18.60
N VAL A 62 -4.85 7.66 17.49
CA VAL A 62 -5.69 8.84 17.20
C VAL A 62 -7.11 8.45 16.79
N TRP A 63 -7.30 7.28 16.15
CA TRP A 63 -8.63 6.74 15.83
C TRP A 63 -9.42 6.26 17.07
N ALA A 64 -8.74 5.75 18.09
CA ALA A 64 -9.31 5.21 19.33
C ALA A 64 -9.85 6.30 20.27
N THR A 65 -10.67 7.22 19.76
CA THR A 65 -11.19 8.39 20.49
C THR A 65 -12.06 8.06 21.71
N ASP A 66 -12.59 6.84 21.78
CA ASP A 66 -13.35 6.31 22.91
C ASP A 66 -12.48 5.73 24.03
N ASP A 67 -11.21 5.43 23.75
CA ASP A 67 -10.24 4.99 24.75
C ASP A 67 -9.62 6.18 25.49
N LYS A 68 -9.72 6.17 26.82
CA LYS A 68 -9.13 7.20 27.69
C LYS A 68 -7.60 7.19 27.65
N ALA A 69 -6.97 6.08 27.25
CA ALA A 69 -5.52 5.94 27.13
C ALA A 69 -4.98 6.48 25.80
N ALA A 70 -5.82 6.65 24.77
CA ALA A 70 -5.42 7.03 23.41
C ALA A 70 -4.51 8.27 23.35
N GLY A 71 -4.89 9.34 24.05
CA GLY A 71 -4.10 10.57 24.07
C GLY A 71 -2.72 10.41 24.74
N ALA A 72 -2.64 9.57 25.78
CA ALA A 72 -1.37 9.28 26.44
C ALA A 72 -0.47 8.40 25.55
N GLU A 73 -1.07 7.42 24.86
CA GLU A 73 -0.38 6.53 23.92
C GLU A 73 0.19 7.32 22.73
N ALA A 74 -0.61 8.18 22.08
CA ALA A 74 -0.15 9.04 21.00
C ALA A 74 1.05 9.91 21.41
N LYS A 75 1.05 10.43 22.66
CA LYS A 75 2.17 11.18 23.22
C LYS A 75 3.41 10.30 23.46
N ALA A 76 3.22 9.08 23.97
CA ALA A 76 4.30 8.13 24.20
C ALA A 76 4.96 7.70 22.88
N LEU A 77 4.16 7.40 21.85
CA LEU A 77 4.63 7.08 20.50
C LEU A 77 5.48 8.21 19.92
N ARG A 78 5.00 9.46 20.01
CA ARG A 78 5.77 10.64 19.58
C ARG A 78 7.11 10.73 20.33
N ALA A 79 7.12 10.49 21.64
CA ALA A 79 8.34 10.54 22.44
C ALA A 79 9.34 9.43 22.07
N PHE A 80 8.85 8.24 21.74
CA PHE A 80 9.66 7.08 21.39
C PHE A 80 10.27 7.21 19.98
N TYR A 81 9.44 7.47 18.97
CA TYR A 81 9.86 7.43 17.57
C TYR A 81 10.53 8.72 17.09
N LEU A 82 10.18 9.89 17.64
CA LEU A 82 10.76 11.16 17.18
C LEU A 82 11.98 11.55 18.03
N SER A 83 12.92 12.21 17.37
CA SER A 83 13.96 12.99 18.06
C SER A 83 13.34 14.19 18.79
N ALA A 84 14.02 14.69 19.83
CA ALA A 84 13.56 15.88 20.56
C ALA A 84 13.45 17.13 19.67
N ALA A 85 14.29 17.24 18.62
CA ALA A 85 14.23 18.33 17.65
C ALA A 85 12.98 18.23 16.76
N ALA A 86 12.68 17.01 16.27
CA ALA A 86 11.47 16.76 15.48
C ALA A 86 10.19 17.06 16.30
N GLN A 87 10.13 16.61 17.56
CA GLN A 87 9.00 16.90 18.44
C GLN A 87 8.74 18.41 18.61
N LYS A 88 9.80 19.22 18.71
CA LYS A 88 9.68 20.69 18.78
C LYS A 88 9.10 21.28 17.48
N LYS A 89 9.52 20.78 16.31
CA LYS A 89 8.98 21.24 15.03
C LYS A 89 7.50 20.89 14.89
N VAL A 90 7.13 19.68 15.26
CA VAL A 90 5.73 19.22 15.32
C VAL A 90 4.89 20.14 16.20
N ALA A 91 5.33 20.39 17.43
CA ALA A 91 4.60 21.28 18.35
C ALA A 91 4.49 22.73 17.85
N ALA A 92 5.54 23.23 17.18
CA ALA A 92 5.51 24.56 16.57
C ALA A 92 4.50 24.64 15.42
N TYR A 93 4.41 23.59 14.58
CA TYR A 93 3.39 23.50 13.54
C TYR A 93 1.98 23.44 14.14
N GLU A 94 1.76 22.59 15.15
CA GLU A 94 0.46 22.43 15.82
C GLU A 94 -0.04 23.75 16.43
N THR A 95 0.87 24.51 17.04
CA THR A 95 0.55 25.83 17.61
C THR A 95 0.14 26.83 16.53
N LYS A 96 0.77 26.76 15.35
CA LYS A 96 0.56 27.71 14.26
C LYS A 96 -0.68 27.40 13.43
N GLU A 97 -0.89 26.12 13.10
CA GLU A 97 -1.89 25.68 12.13
C GLU A 97 -3.13 25.06 12.78
N HIS A 98 -3.11 24.82 14.09
CA HIS A 98 -4.19 24.15 14.82
C HIS A 98 -4.58 22.79 14.20
N ALA A 99 -3.59 22.10 13.65
CA ALA A 99 -3.71 20.79 13.00
C ALA A 99 -2.66 19.84 13.60
N ASP A 100 -2.90 18.54 13.54
CA ASP A 100 -1.95 17.52 14.02
C ASP A 100 -0.63 17.65 13.23
N GLY A 101 0.50 17.80 13.93
CA GLY A 101 1.78 18.04 13.29
C GLY A 101 2.52 16.79 12.81
N ILE A 102 1.99 15.60 13.10
CA ILE A 102 2.43 14.33 12.49
C ILE A 102 1.68 14.12 11.17
N LEU A 103 0.38 14.36 11.17
CA LEU A 103 -0.48 14.12 10.01
C LEU A 103 -0.56 15.34 9.06
N PHE A 104 -0.15 16.51 9.53
CA PHE A 104 -0.30 17.81 8.88
C PHE A 104 -1.76 18.09 8.45
N ALA A 105 -2.72 17.69 9.29
CA ALA A 105 -4.15 17.76 9.02
C ALA A 105 -4.98 17.79 10.31
N GLN A 106 -6.26 18.14 10.20
CA GLN A 106 -7.20 18.18 11.33
C GLN A 106 -7.97 16.87 11.53
N ASN A 107 -8.01 16.02 10.51
CA ASN A 107 -8.68 14.72 10.52
C ASN A 107 -7.67 13.58 10.60
N VAL A 108 -8.19 12.35 10.68
CA VAL A 108 -7.39 11.12 10.71
C VAL A 108 -7.51 10.41 9.36
N PRO A 109 -6.41 9.92 8.76
CA PRO A 109 -6.47 9.24 7.48
C PRO A 109 -7.11 7.85 7.63
N MET A 110 -7.72 7.36 6.54
CA MET A 110 -8.30 6.02 6.45
C MET A 110 -7.26 4.98 6.04
N ARG A 111 -6.27 5.39 5.23
CA ARG A 111 -5.19 4.52 4.77
C ARG A 111 -3.88 5.29 4.76
N TRP A 112 -2.79 4.56 4.95
CA TRP A 112 -1.45 5.10 4.87
C TRP A 112 -0.53 4.12 4.14
N GLN A 113 0.53 4.66 3.56
CA GLN A 113 1.62 3.89 2.95
C GLN A 113 2.93 4.61 3.21
N VAL A 114 3.99 3.85 3.47
CA VAL A 114 5.36 4.39 3.57
C VAL A 114 6.20 3.81 2.45
N ALA A 115 6.86 4.69 1.70
CA ALA A 115 7.78 4.32 0.63
C ALA A 115 9.17 4.85 0.95
N TYR A 116 10.20 4.01 0.79
CA TYR A 116 11.59 4.46 0.84
C TYR A 116 11.89 5.37 -0.37
N THR A 117 12.52 6.52 -0.13
CA THR A 117 12.86 7.48 -1.20
C THR A 117 14.35 7.70 -1.36
N GLY A 118 15.17 7.30 -0.39
CA GLY A 118 16.62 7.47 -0.48
C GLY A 118 17.32 7.34 0.87
N SER A 119 18.65 7.39 0.84
CA SER A 119 19.50 7.44 2.02
C SER A 119 20.83 8.11 1.70
N GLY A 120 21.47 8.67 2.72
CA GLY A 120 22.74 9.37 2.60
C GLY A 120 23.07 10.15 3.87
N ALA A 121 24.36 10.42 4.09
CA ALA A 121 24.86 11.20 5.22
C ALA A 121 24.35 10.73 6.60
N GLY A 122 24.21 9.41 6.80
CA GLY A 122 23.71 8.84 8.07
C GLY A 122 22.19 8.87 8.23
N HIS A 123 21.45 9.30 7.21
CA HIS A 123 19.99 9.37 7.22
C HIS A 123 19.35 8.51 6.13
N ALA A 124 18.12 8.09 6.38
CA ALA A 124 17.20 7.61 5.35
C ALA A 124 16.05 8.59 5.17
N THR A 125 15.54 8.67 3.96
CA THR A 125 14.33 9.40 3.62
C THR A 125 13.24 8.43 3.21
N SER A 126 12.04 8.71 3.67
CA SER A 126 10.82 7.98 3.31
C SER A 126 9.73 8.99 2.98
N GLN A 127 8.77 8.58 2.17
CA GLN A 127 7.57 9.35 1.89
C GLN A 127 6.37 8.60 2.46
N VAL A 128 5.63 9.29 3.32
CA VAL A 128 4.38 8.80 3.87
C VAL A 128 3.24 9.38 3.06
N THR A 129 2.41 8.50 2.51
CA THR A 129 1.22 8.86 1.74
C THR A 129 0.00 8.59 2.60
N LEU A 130 -0.77 9.63 2.91
CA LEU A 130 -2.00 9.55 3.71
C LEU A 130 -3.21 9.69 2.79
N THR A 131 -4.19 8.80 2.94
CA THR A 131 -5.43 8.79 2.16
C THR A 131 -6.62 9.07 3.07
N TRP A 132 -7.42 10.08 2.73
CA TRP A 132 -8.41 10.67 3.63
C TRP A 132 -9.85 10.19 3.42
N SER A 133 -10.12 9.46 2.33
CA SER A 133 -11.45 8.91 2.05
C SER A 133 -11.43 7.57 1.33
N ASP A 134 -12.54 6.85 1.41
CA ASP A 134 -12.81 5.57 0.76
C ASP A 134 -13.60 5.81 -0.54
N GLY A 135 -12.89 6.16 -1.61
CA GLY A 135 -13.54 6.32 -2.90
C GLY A 135 -12.59 6.50 -4.08
N PRO A 136 -13.13 6.53 -5.31
CA PRO A 136 -12.35 6.68 -6.55
C PRO A 136 -11.54 8.00 -6.61
N HIS A 137 -11.98 9.02 -5.87
CA HIS A 137 -11.35 10.33 -5.81
C HIS A 137 -10.85 10.64 -4.40
N ALA A 138 -10.26 9.65 -3.74
CA ALA A 138 -9.73 9.82 -2.40
C ALA A 138 -8.69 10.94 -2.37
N GLN A 139 -8.85 11.88 -1.45
CA GLN A 139 -7.84 12.91 -1.22
C GLN A 139 -6.59 12.26 -0.65
N VAL A 140 -5.43 12.68 -1.13
CA VAL A 140 -4.14 12.16 -0.72
C VAL A 140 -3.20 13.31 -0.37
N THR A 141 -2.52 13.20 0.76
CA THR A 141 -1.40 14.07 1.12
C THR A 141 -0.13 13.25 1.27
N ARG A 142 1.01 13.91 1.15
CA ARG A 142 2.33 13.27 1.25
C ARG A 142 3.19 14.03 2.25
N ILE A 143 3.99 13.28 3.00
CA ILE A 143 4.89 13.80 4.02
C ILE A 143 6.27 13.22 3.73
N ASP A 144 7.27 14.09 3.59
CA ASP A 144 8.66 13.68 3.56
C ASP A 144 9.13 13.48 4.99
N VAL A 145 9.67 12.29 5.27
CA VAL A 145 10.16 11.88 6.57
C VAL A 145 11.64 11.58 6.45
N GLN A 146 12.43 12.15 7.37
CA GLN A 146 13.84 11.83 7.52
C GLN A 146 14.05 11.09 8.83
N SER A 147 14.83 10.02 8.78
CA SER A 147 15.19 9.21 9.94
C SER A 147 16.70 9.04 10.03
N ASP A 148 17.22 8.97 11.24
CA ASP A 148 18.61 8.66 11.52
C ASP A 148 18.87 7.15 11.41
N LEU A 149 19.90 6.73 10.67
CA LEU A 149 20.17 5.31 10.41
C LEU A 149 20.74 4.58 11.64
N HIS A 150 21.31 5.30 12.61
CA HIS A 150 21.91 4.69 13.79
C HIS A 150 20.89 4.49 14.91
N THR A 151 20.03 5.48 15.15
CA THR A 151 19.03 5.50 16.22
C THR A 151 17.64 5.10 15.74
N LEU A 152 17.41 5.04 14.42
CA LEU A 152 16.13 4.78 13.75
C LEU A 152 15.04 5.83 14.04
N LYS A 153 15.36 6.87 14.83
CA LYS A 153 14.43 7.93 15.18
C LYS A 153 14.15 8.82 13.97
N ILE A 154 12.91 9.28 13.90
CA ILE A 154 12.47 10.32 12.96
C ILE A 154 13.09 11.66 13.42
N THR A 155 13.93 12.23 12.57
CA THR A 155 14.65 13.48 12.81
C THR A 155 13.98 14.68 12.16
N ASP A 156 13.19 14.47 11.10
CA ASP A 156 12.43 15.54 10.46
C ASP A 156 11.16 15.03 9.79
N LEU A 157 10.11 15.85 9.79
CA LEU A 157 8.87 15.62 9.04
C LEU A 157 8.40 16.93 8.43
N LYS A 158 7.92 16.88 7.19
CA LYS A 158 7.32 18.04 6.51
C LYS A 158 6.35 17.59 5.41
N PRO A 159 5.33 18.40 5.07
CA PRO A 159 4.54 18.15 3.86
C PRO A 159 5.45 18.09 2.63
N ALA A 160 5.23 17.10 1.78
CA ALA A 160 5.88 17.03 0.48
C ALA A 160 5.26 18.09 -0.45
N GLY A 161 6.12 18.75 -1.25
CA GLY A 161 5.73 19.78 -2.21
C GLY A 161 5.17 19.25 -3.52
#